data_AF-A0A8J8A0C9-F1
#
_entry.id   AF-A0A8J8A0C9-F1
#
_cell.length_a   1.000
_cell.length_b   1.000
_cell.length_c   1.000
_cell.angle_alpha   90.00
_cell.angle_beta   90.00
_cell.angle_gamma   90.00
#
_symmetry.space_group_name_H-M   'P 1'
#
loop_
_entity.id
_entity.type
_entity.pdbx_description
1 polymer ?
#
loop_
_entity_poly.entity_id
_entity_poly.type
_entity_poly.pdbx_seq_one_letter_code
_entity_poly.pdbx_strand_id
1 'polypeptide(L)'
;MQLADLPSETLDEDSQDVWENERTPTPVRRFGVRLHTAGLSIRETVAILDLLGVDRSHGAVWNWEHTLSEAQSDPLTAEPSRVAVDEKQIEIDGEKKWVYAAVDTESKLLLEVDVFSRRGTDPAAAFLHRLTQKHDVAETEFLVNAGGYLTALSRHDLSGRLDYRIRNHIEKWFQTVTMRIDRFHSFWRGSQSSAKQWLRRFRHHYNHERPNQALDGRTPAEVIQN
;
A
#
# COMPACT_ATOMS: atom_id res chain seq x y z
N MET A 1 14.16 24.96 18.83
CA MET A 1 14.16 23.69 18.09
C MET A 1 14.22 24.01 16.60
N GLN A 2 15.20 23.50 15.86
CA GLN A 2 15.23 23.72 14.42
C GLN A 2 14.37 22.67 13.73
N LEU A 3 13.65 23.08 12.68
CA LEU A 3 12.76 22.19 11.91
C LEU A 3 13.53 20.99 11.31
N ALA A 4 14.82 21.18 11.04
CA ALA A 4 15.71 20.15 10.47
C ALA A 4 16.02 18.98 11.42
N ASP A 5 15.87 19.17 12.75
CA ASP A 5 16.19 18.15 13.74
C ASP A 5 15.00 17.20 14.00
N LEU A 6 13.78 17.65 13.70
CA LEU A 6 12.53 16.91 13.97
C LEU A 6 12.46 15.50 13.36
N PRO A 7 12.93 15.24 12.12
CA PRO A 7 12.93 13.88 11.59
C PRO A 7 13.67 12.92 12.52
N SER A 8 14.82 13.34 13.05
CA SER A 8 15.66 12.54 13.95
C SER A 8 15.07 12.32 15.34
N GLU A 9 14.06 13.08 15.74
CA GLU A 9 13.37 12.86 17.02
C GLU A 9 12.10 12.02 16.85
N THR A 10 11.49 12.06 15.66
CA THR A 10 10.15 11.48 15.41
C THR A 10 10.17 10.20 14.59
N LEU A 11 11.24 9.92 13.86
CA LEU A 11 11.38 8.77 12.96
C LEU A 11 12.63 7.93 13.26
N ASP A 12 13.29 8.20 14.38
CA ASP A 12 14.41 7.40 14.87
C ASP A 12 13.85 6.14 15.53
N GLU A 13 13.84 5.05 14.77
CA GLU A 13 13.57 3.73 15.31
C GLU A 13 14.86 2.93 15.20
N ASP A 14 15.38 2.49 16.36
CA ASP A 14 16.62 1.71 16.50
C ASP A 14 16.64 0.41 15.68
N SER A 15 15.47 -0.04 15.20
CA SER A 15 15.37 -1.22 14.33
C SER A 15 15.26 -0.82 12.87
N GLN A 16 16.27 -1.26 12.11
CA GLN A 16 16.38 -1.24 10.64
C GLN A 16 17.04 0.00 10.03
N ASP A 17 18.37 0.10 10.18
CA ASP A 17 19.19 0.80 9.18
C ASP A 17 19.27 -0.06 7.91
N VAL A 18 18.18 -0.06 7.12
CA VAL A 18 18.10 -0.80 5.85
C VAL A 18 19.08 -0.23 4.81
N TRP A 19 19.45 1.03 4.98
CA TRP A 19 20.29 1.75 4.04
C TRP A 19 21.72 1.82 4.58
N GLU A 20 22.39 0.68 4.57
CA GLU A 20 23.79 0.57 4.97
C GLU A 20 24.67 1.52 4.14
N ASN A 21 25.66 2.15 4.79
CA ASN A 21 26.70 2.99 4.17
C ASN A 21 26.23 4.27 3.47
N GLU A 22 24.99 4.69 3.68
CA GLU A 22 24.49 5.95 3.14
C GLU A 22 24.78 7.13 4.07
N ARG A 23 25.18 8.27 3.49
CA ARG A 23 25.64 9.45 4.26
C ARG A 23 24.51 10.23 4.91
N THR A 24 23.28 10.00 4.46
CA THR A 24 22.09 10.70 4.95
C THR A 24 21.54 9.95 6.15
N PRO A 25 21.22 10.61 7.27
CA PRO A 25 20.62 9.94 8.42
C PRO A 25 19.34 9.17 8.08
N THR A 26 19.14 7.99 8.69
CA THR A 26 17.91 7.16 8.57
C THR A 26 16.62 7.96 8.70
N PRO A 27 16.47 8.84 9.70
CA PRO A 27 15.21 9.53 9.91
C PRO A 27 14.86 10.51 8.77
N VAL A 28 15.88 11.14 8.17
CA VAL A 28 15.73 12.02 7.00
C VAL A 28 15.33 11.23 5.75
N ARG A 29 15.91 10.04 5.54
CA ARG A 29 15.55 9.15 4.44
C ARG A 29 14.10 8.68 4.57
N ARG A 30 13.69 8.23 5.75
CA ARG A 30 12.30 7.87 6.08
C ARG A 30 11.35 9.04 5.86
N PHE A 31 11.74 10.24 6.27
CA PHE A 31 10.95 11.44 6.03
C PHE A 31 10.74 11.71 4.54
N GLY A 32 11.81 11.65 3.73
CA GLY A 32 11.73 11.78 2.28
C GLY A 32 10.80 10.74 1.63
N VAL A 33 10.92 9.47 2.04
CA VAL A 33 10.01 8.42 1.57
C VAL A 33 8.57 8.71 2.00
N ARG A 34 8.33 9.11 3.26
CA ARG A 34 6.98 9.44 3.76
C ARG A 34 6.35 10.62 3.02
N LEU A 35 7.12 11.64 2.65
CA LEU A 35 6.66 12.74 1.80
C LEU A 35 6.20 12.25 0.42
N HIS A 36 7.01 11.40 -0.23
CA HIS A 36 6.65 10.83 -1.52
C HIS A 36 5.41 9.93 -1.40
N THR A 37 5.40 9.02 -0.41
CA THR A 37 4.25 8.18 -0.10
C THR A 37 3.08 8.96 0.51
N ALA A 38 3.18 10.24 0.83
CA ALA A 38 2.02 11.08 1.17
C ALA A 38 1.34 11.64 -0.09
N GLY A 39 2.07 11.70 -1.21
CA GLY A 39 1.56 12.12 -2.52
C GLY A 39 2.43 13.13 -3.25
N LEU A 40 3.57 13.54 -2.69
CA LEU A 40 4.49 14.42 -3.42
C LEU A 40 5.20 13.65 -4.52
N SER A 41 5.48 14.30 -5.65
CA SER A 41 6.41 13.74 -6.63
C SER A 41 7.83 13.71 -6.06
N ILE A 42 8.71 12.87 -6.60
CA ILE A 42 10.11 12.77 -6.15
C ILE A 42 10.82 14.13 -6.22
N ARG A 43 10.51 14.95 -7.24
CA ARG A 43 11.10 16.29 -7.39
C ARG A 43 10.59 17.26 -6.33
N GLU A 44 9.31 17.19 -5.99
CA GLU A 44 8.75 17.97 -4.88
C GLU A 44 9.35 17.53 -3.54
N THR A 45 9.56 16.22 -3.34
CA THR A 45 10.25 15.70 -2.15
C THR A 45 11.66 16.26 -2.04
N VAL A 46 12.45 16.24 -3.12
CA VAL A 46 13.80 16.85 -3.15
C VAL A 46 13.73 18.33 -2.80
N ALA A 47 12.81 19.09 -3.40
CA ALA A 47 12.66 20.52 -3.10
C ALA A 47 12.34 20.79 -1.63
N ILE A 48 11.56 19.93 -0.96
CA ILE A 48 11.31 20.04 0.49
C ILE A 48 12.55 19.67 1.30
N LEU A 49 13.29 18.63 0.91
CA LEU A 49 14.54 18.26 1.58
C LEU A 49 15.58 19.37 1.48
N ASP A 50 15.67 20.06 0.34
CA ASP A 50 16.55 21.22 0.14
C ASP A 50 16.21 22.37 1.10
N LEU A 51 14.91 22.63 1.36
CA LEU A 51 14.47 23.62 2.35
C LEU A 51 14.91 23.28 3.77
N LEU A 52 15.15 22.00 4.06
CA LEU A 52 15.66 21.50 5.33
C LEU A 52 17.20 21.36 5.34
N GLY A 53 17.88 21.82 4.29
CA GLY A 53 19.34 21.76 4.16
C GLY A 53 19.89 20.40 3.74
N VAL A 54 19.05 19.52 3.20
CA VAL A 54 19.43 18.16 2.77
C VAL A 54 19.50 18.12 1.24
N ASP A 55 20.69 18.33 0.69
CA ASP A 55 20.95 18.27 -0.76
C ASP A 55 21.04 16.82 -1.25
N ARG A 56 19.99 16.40 -1.99
CA ARG A 56 19.89 15.06 -2.57
C ARG A 56 19.24 15.04 -3.94
N SER A 57 19.68 14.07 -4.75
CA SER A 57 19.12 13.87 -6.09
C SER A 57 17.79 13.14 -6.04
N HIS A 58 16.98 13.31 -7.09
CA HIS A 58 15.75 12.53 -7.29
C HIS A 58 16.01 11.01 -7.31
N GLY A 59 17.14 10.58 -7.87
CA GLY A 59 17.54 9.18 -7.89
C GLY A 59 17.84 8.62 -6.49
N ALA A 60 18.36 9.44 -5.58
CA ALA A 60 18.58 9.04 -4.19
C ALA A 60 17.25 8.76 -3.48
N VAL A 61 16.30 9.70 -3.58
CA VAL A 61 14.95 9.53 -2.99
C VAL A 61 14.22 8.31 -3.58
N TRP A 62 14.35 8.10 -4.89
CA TRP A 62 13.81 6.91 -5.57
C TRP A 62 14.42 5.61 -5.00
N ASN A 63 15.75 5.54 -4.89
CA ASN A 63 16.42 4.39 -4.29
C ASN A 63 15.98 4.16 -2.84
N TRP A 64 15.82 5.23 -2.05
CA TRP A 64 15.40 5.09 -0.66
C TRP A 64 14.02 4.44 -0.54
N GLU A 65 13.07 4.84 -1.38
CA GLU A 65 11.73 4.22 -1.42
C GLU A 65 11.81 2.75 -1.78
N HIS A 66 12.55 2.40 -2.84
CA HIS A 66 12.70 1.03 -3.30
C HIS A 66 13.31 0.14 -2.22
N THR A 67 14.41 0.57 -1.61
CA THR A 67 15.06 -0.16 -0.51
C THR A 67 14.12 -0.34 0.70
N LEU A 68 13.40 0.71 1.11
CA LEU A 68 12.48 0.60 2.24
C LEU A 68 11.29 -0.30 1.92
N SER A 69 10.77 -0.23 0.70
CA SER A 69 9.68 -1.10 0.25
C SER A 69 10.04 -2.58 0.28
N GLU A 70 11.31 -2.93 0.13
CA GLU A 70 11.77 -4.32 0.14
C GLU A 70 12.03 -4.84 1.55
N ALA A 71 12.49 -3.98 2.46
CA ALA A 71 12.80 -4.37 3.83
C ALA A 71 11.60 -4.30 4.78
N GLN A 72 10.60 -3.47 4.48
CA GLN A 72 9.41 -3.38 5.32
C GLN A 72 8.71 -4.73 5.43
N SER A 73 8.33 -5.09 6.65
CA SER A 73 7.57 -6.31 6.91
C SER A 73 6.15 -6.22 6.33
N ASP A 74 5.58 -7.36 6.00
CA ASP A 74 4.14 -7.47 5.76
C ASP A 74 3.37 -7.00 7.02
N PRO A 75 2.14 -6.49 6.87
CA PRO A 75 1.31 -6.13 8.01
C PRO A 75 1.04 -7.35 8.87
N LEU A 76 0.69 -7.06 10.12
CA LEU A 76 0.31 -8.06 11.11
C LEU A 76 -0.72 -9.03 10.54
N THR A 77 -0.56 -10.31 10.88
CA THR A 77 -1.60 -11.31 10.69
C THR A 77 -2.88 -10.81 11.38
N ALA A 78 -3.98 -10.89 10.65
CA ALA A 78 -5.28 -10.36 11.06
C ALA A 78 -6.33 -11.45 10.89
N GLU A 79 -7.42 -11.35 11.65
CA GLU A 79 -8.53 -12.31 11.64
C GLU A 79 -9.84 -11.57 11.28
N PRO A 80 -9.99 -11.06 10.04
CA PRO A 80 -11.10 -10.20 9.69
C PRO A 80 -12.42 -10.98 9.61
N SER A 81 -13.49 -10.42 10.16
CA SER A 81 -14.84 -10.98 10.02
C SER A 81 -15.38 -10.86 8.60
N ARG A 82 -15.08 -9.74 7.92
CA ARG A 82 -15.56 -9.42 6.57
C ARG A 82 -14.50 -8.69 5.75
N VAL A 83 -14.25 -9.20 4.55
CA VAL A 83 -13.25 -8.65 3.63
C VAL A 83 -13.88 -8.26 2.31
N ALA A 84 -13.75 -6.99 1.94
CA ALA A 84 -14.08 -6.53 0.61
C ALA A 84 -12.91 -6.78 -0.34
N VAL A 85 -13.16 -7.50 -1.43
CA VAL A 85 -12.16 -7.78 -2.48
C VAL A 85 -12.65 -7.22 -3.80
N ASP A 86 -11.74 -6.55 -4.50
CA ASP A 86 -12.06 -5.87 -5.74
C ASP A 86 -10.81 -5.69 -6.60
N GLU A 87 -11.01 -5.43 -7.88
CA GLU A 87 -9.96 -5.20 -8.85
C GLU A 87 -10.20 -3.96 -9.72
N LYS A 88 -9.12 -3.25 -10.03
CA LYS A 88 -9.14 -2.09 -10.90
C LYS A 88 -8.09 -2.18 -12.00
N GLN A 89 -8.50 -1.82 -13.21
CA GLN A 89 -7.57 -1.66 -14.33
C GLN A 89 -6.72 -0.42 -14.11
N ILE A 90 -5.41 -0.57 -14.30
CA ILE A 90 -4.44 0.51 -14.35
C ILE A 90 -3.58 0.37 -15.61
N GLU A 91 -2.87 1.42 -15.97
CA GLU A 91 -1.87 1.39 -17.04
C GLU A 91 -0.46 1.44 -16.44
N ILE A 92 0.36 0.45 -16.81
CA ILE A 92 1.77 0.35 -16.45
C ILE A 92 2.56 0.25 -17.75
N ASP A 93 3.41 1.23 -18.02
CA ASP A 93 4.24 1.31 -19.22
C ASP A 93 3.47 1.10 -20.54
N GLY A 94 2.30 1.73 -20.66
CA GLY A 94 1.42 1.60 -21.83
C GLY A 94 0.61 0.29 -21.88
N GLU A 95 0.82 -0.63 -20.94
CA GLU A 95 0.07 -1.90 -20.87
C GLU A 95 -1.02 -1.86 -19.80
N LYS A 96 -2.20 -2.37 -20.16
CA LYS A 96 -3.30 -2.56 -19.20
C LYS A 96 -2.97 -3.69 -18.23
N LYS A 97 -2.96 -3.38 -16.95
CA LYS A 97 -2.77 -4.33 -15.83
C LYS A 97 -3.94 -4.22 -14.86
N TRP A 98 -4.01 -5.13 -13.91
CA TRP A 98 -5.10 -5.21 -12.93
C TRP A 98 -4.53 -5.23 -11.51
N VAL A 99 -4.86 -4.21 -10.73
CA VAL A 99 -4.57 -4.15 -9.29
C VAL A 99 -5.72 -4.82 -8.56
N TYR A 100 -5.41 -5.80 -7.74
CA TYR A 100 -6.33 -6.45 -6.82
C TYR A 100 -6.05 -5.93 -5.41
N ALA A 101 -7.10 -5.67 -4.64
CA ALA A 101 -6.98 -5.27 -3.25
C ALA A 101 -7.99 -6.02 -2.38
N ALA A 102 -7.61 -6.27 -1.13
CA ALA A 102 -8.44 -6.84 -0.09
C ALA A 102 -8.41 -5.92 1.12
N VAL A 103 -9.57 -5.47 1.59
CA VAL A 103 -9.70 -4.58 2.74
C VAL A 103 -10.66 -5.17 3.75
N ASP A 104 -10.23 -5.22 5.01
CA ASP A 104 -11.13 -5.50 6.12
C ASP A 104 -12.17 -4.36 6.24
N THR A 105 -13.44 -4.73 6.22
CA THR A 105 -14.53 -3.76 6.27
C THR A 105 -14.71 -3.09 7.62
N GLU A 106 -14.17 -3.65 8.70
CA GLU A 106 -14.30 -3.11 10.06
C GLU A 106 -13.09 -2.24 10.40
N SER A 107 -11.89 -2.85 10.50
CA SER A 107 -10.65 -2.13 10.83
C SER A 107 -10.14 -1.20 9.72
N LYS A 108 -10.68 -1.34 8.50
CA LYS A 108 -10.17 -0.70 7.28
C LYS A 108 -8.76 -1.12 6.90
N LEU A 109 -8.20 -2.18 7.49
CA LEU A 109 -6.86 -2.65 7.17
C LEU A 109 -6.82 -3.10 5.72
N LEU A 110 -5.86 -2.57 4.95
CA LEU A 110 -5.54 -3.07 3.62
C LEU A 110 -4.73 -4.35 3.79
N LEU A 111 -5.42 -5.48 3.73
CA LEU A 111 -4.88 -6.80 3.98
C LEU A 111 -3.93 -7.24 2.87
N GLU A 112 -4.26 -7.00 1.60
CA GLU A 112 -3.34 -7.35 0.50
C GLU A 112 -3.59 -6.44 -0.71
N VAL A 113 -2.52 -6.20 -1.48
CA VAL A 113 -2.55 -5.53 -2.76
C VAL A 113 -1.55 -6.18 -3.72
N ASP A 114 -1.99 -6.54 -4.93
CA ASP A 114 -1.06 -7.03 -5.95
C ASP A 114 -1.49 -6.70 -7.37
N VAL A 115 -0.53 -6.76 -8.30
CA VAL A 115 -0.73 -6.47 -9.71
C VAL A 115 -0.59 -7.73 -10.56
N PHE A 116 -1.56 -7.95 -11.44
CA PHE A 116 -1.58 -9.02 -12.43
C PHE A 116 -1.69 -8.47 -13.84
N SER A 117 -1.20 -9.25 -14.81
CA SER A 117 -1.25 -8.92 -16.24
C SER A 117 -2.64 -9.02 -16.84
N ARG A 118 -3.56 -9.78 -16.22
CA ARG A 118 -4.91 -10.03 -16.75
C ARG A 118 -5.96 -10.07 -15.63
N ARG A 119 -7.21 -9.84 -16.02
CA ARG A 119 -8.38 -10.08 -15.18
C ARG A 119 -8.88 -11.51 -15.35
N GLY A 120 -9.45 -12.09 -14.30
CA GLY A 120 -10.21 -13.32 -14.40
C GLY A 120 -10.14 -14.16 -13.14
N THR A 121 -10.73 -15.35 -13.21
CA THR A 121 -10.81 -16.28 -12.08
C THR A 121 -9.44 -16.75 -11.59
N ASP A 122 -8.48 -17.04 -12.49
CA ASP A 122 -7.17 -17.53 -12.04
C ASP A 122 -6.34 -16.46 -11.29
N PRO A 123 -6.22 -15.21 -11.79
CA PRO A 123 -5.62 -14.13 -11.00
C PRO A 123 -6.33 -13.88 -9.66
N ALA A 124 -7.67 -13.91 -9.65
CA ALA A 124 -8.45 -13.74 -8.42
C ALA A 124 -8.18 -14.87 -7.41
N ALA A 125 -8.13 -16.12 -7.86
CA ALA A 125 -7.78 -17.27 -7.02
C ALA A 125 -6.35 -17.16 -6.47
N ALA A 126 -5.38 -16.84 -7.32
CA ALA A 126 -4.00 -16.62 -6.89
C ALA A 126 -3.87 -15.46 -5.89
N PHE A 127 -4.66 -14.40 -6.04
CA PHE A 127 -4.72 -13.29 -5.10
C PHE A 127 -5.29 -13.71 -3.74
N LEU A 128 -6.43 -14.41 -3.75
CA LEU A 128 -7.07 -14.94 -2.54
C LEU A 128 -6.16 -15.94 -1.81
N HIS A 129 -5.49 -16.83 -2.54
CA HIS A 129 -4.54 -17.77 -1.93
C HIS A 129 -3.41 -17.06 -1.19
N ARG A 130 -2.88 -15.95 -1.71
CA ARG A 130 -1.86 -15.18 -0.97
C ARG A 130 -2.43 -14.54 0.29
N LEU A 131 -3.69 -14.12 0.25
CA LEU A 131 -4.37 -13.61 1.44
C LEU A 131 -4.45 -14.70 2.52
N THR A 132 -4.82 -15.94 2.16
CA THR A 132 -4.89 -17.07 3.11
C THR A 132 -3.52 -17.48 3.66
N GLN A 133 -2.43 -17.13 2.98
CA GLN A 133 -1.07 -17.40 3.47
C GLN A 133 -0.61 -16.38 4.53
N LYS A 134 -1.26 -15.21 4.61
CA LYS A 134 -0.82 -14.08 5.46
C LYS A 134 -1.75 -13.79 6.63
N HIS A 135 -3.03 -14.10 6.48
CA HIS A 135 -4.09 -13.76 7.42
C HIS A 135 -4.94 -14.99 7.74
N ASP A 136 -5.49 -15.06 8.95
CA ASP A 136 -6.48 -16.08 9.28
C ASP A 136 -7.82 -15.63 8.69
N VAL A 137 -8.29 -16.36 7.70
CA VAL A 137 -9.51 -16.03 6.96
C VAL A 137 -10.50 -17.19 6.92
N ALA A 138 -10.35 -18.17 7.81
CA ALA A 138 -11.18 -19.38 7.82
C ALA A 138 -12.66 -19.04 7.99
N GLU A 139 -12.97 -18.11 8.90
CA GLU A 139 -14.35 -17.68 9.21
C GLU A 139 -14.73 -16.35 8.53
N THR A 140 -13.90 -15.86 7.60
CA THR A 140 -14.14 -14.57 6.92
C THR A 140 -15.24 -14.68 5.87
N GLU A 141 -16.18 -13.74 5.89
CA GLU A 141 -17.13 -13.53 4.80
C GLU A 141 -16.53 -12.57 3.74
N PHE A 142 -16.24 -13.09 2.55
CA PHE A 142 -15.73 -12.29 1.43
C PHE A 142 -16.85 -11.58 0.65
N LEU A 143 -16.67 -10.28 0.41
CA LEU A 143 -17.60 -9.43 -0.32
C LEU A 143 -16.98 -9.05 -1.68
N VAL A 144 -17.56 -9.58 -2.76
CA VAL A 144 -16.97 -9.51 -4.12
C VAL A 144 -17.92 -8.92 -5.17
N ASN A 145 -17.38 -8.48 -6.31
CA ASN A 145 -18.12 -7.69 -7.31
C ASN A 145 -18.61 -8.47 -8.54
N ALA A 146 -18.11 -9.68 -8.75
CA ALA A 146 -18.30 -10.42 -10.00
C ALA A 146 -18.37 -11.92 -9.74
N GLY A 147 -19.18 -12.62 -10.55
CA GLY A 147 -19.36 -14.07 -10.43
C GLY A 147 -18.04 -14.86 -10.54
N GLY A 148 -17.04 -14.33 -11.27
CA GLY A 148 -15.71 -14.94 -11.37
C GLY A 148 -15.01 -15.09 -10.02
N TYR A 149 -15.27 -14.20 -9.05
CA TYR A 149 -14.76 -14.33 -7.69
C TYR A 149 -15.44 -15.45 -6.91
N LEU A 150 -16.73 -15.74 -7.14
CA LEU A 150 -17.40 -16.85 -6.44
C LEU A 150 -16.73 -18.19 -6.79
N THR A 151 -16.32 -18.36 -8.05
CA THR A 151 -15.51 -19.53 -8.45
C THR A 151 -14.14 -19.51 -7.80
N ALA A 152 -13.49 -18.35 -7.71
CA ALA A 152 -12.17 -18.23 -7.07
C ALA A 152 -12.23 -18.54 -5.56
N LEU A 153 -13.26 -18.09 -4.86
CA LEU A 153 -13.53 -18.38 -3.45
C LEU A 153 -13.74 -19.88 -3.24
N SER A 154 -14.59 -20.51 -4.07
CA SER A 154 -14.86 -21.95 -4.00
C SER A 154 -13.62 -22.81 -4.23
N ARG A 155 -12.62 -22.36 -5.01
CA ARG A 155 -11.35 -23.08 -5.21
C ARG A 155 -10.46 -23.13 -3.96
N HIS A 156 -10.74 -22.27 -2.98
CA HIS A 156 -9.97 -22.14 -1.75
C HIS A 156 -10.83 -22.37 -0.50
N ASP A 157 -12.02 -22.96 -0.66
CA ASP A 157 -12.98 -23.21 0.42
C ASP A 157 -13.34 -21.96 1.24
N LEU A 158 -13.35 -20.79 0.60
CA LEU A 158 -13.65 -19.51 1.23
C LEU A 158 -15.14 -19.16 1.12
N SER A 159 -15.71 -18.65 2.21
CA SER A 159 -17.08 -18.14 2.24
C SER A 159 -17.17 -16.76 1.61
N GLY A 160 -18.18 -16.50 0.78
CA GLY A 160 -18.41 -15.15 0.28
C GLY A 160 -19.62 -15.01 -0.62
N ARG A 161 -19.96 -13.74 -0.89
CA ARG A 161 -21.14 -13.37 -1.68
C ARG A 161 -20.90 -12.14 -2.52
N LEU A 162 -21.76 -11.96 -3.52
CA LEU A 162 -21.82 -10.71 -4.26
C LEU A 162 -22.36 -9.59 -3.37
N ASP A 163 -21.60 -8.52 -3.24
CA ASP A 163 -22.02 -7.32 -2.51
C ASP A 163 -21.60 -6.06 -3.27
N TYR A 164 -22.61 -5.26 -3.64
CA TYR A 164 -22.43 -4.02 -4.39
C TYR A 164 -22.50 -2.76 -3.52
N ARG A 165 -22.71 -2.89 -2.20
CA ARG A 165 -22.98 -1.78 -1.28
C ARG A 165 -21.82 -1.48 -0.33
N ILE A 166 -21.19 -2.52 0.23
CA ILE A 166 -20.14 -2.37 1.26
C ILE A 166 -18.76 -2.04 0.64
N ARG A 167 -18.63 -2.09 -0.70
CA ARG A 167 -17.40 -1.83 -1.47
C ARG A 167 -17.03 -0.34 -1.68
N ASN A 168 -17.83 0.61 -1.22
CA ASN A 168 -17.51 2.05 -1.37
C ASN A 168 -16.12 2.42 -0.83
N HIS A 169 -15.65 1.74 0.22
CA HIS A 169 -14.33 2.00 0.80
C HIS A 169 -13.18 1.56 -0.10
N ILE A 170 -13.25 0.35 -0.68
CA ILE A 170 -12.20 -0.15 -1.58
C ILE A 170 -12.18 0.65 -2.90
N GLU A 171 -13.34 1.09 -3.39
CA GLU A 171 -13.43 1.96 -4.57
C GLU A 171 -12.79 3.34 -4.31
N LYS A 172 -13.04 3.95 -3.14
CA LYS A 172 -12.35 5.18 -2.72
C LYS A 172 -10.84 4.97 -2.55
N TRP A 173 -10.42 3.83 -2.04
CA TRP A 173 -9.00 3.49 -1.95
C TRP A 173 -8.38 3.41 -3.35
N PHE A 174 -9.03 2.74 -4.30
CA PHE A 174 -8.60 2.70 -5.68
C PHE A 174 -8.57 4.08 -6.36
N GLN A 175 -9.51 4.97 -6.04
CA GLN A 175 -9.43 6.37 -6.49
C GLN A 175 -8.19 7.07 -5.94
N THR A 176 -7.84 6.81 -4.68
CA THR A 176 -6.61 7.35 -4.06
C THR A 176 -5.36 6.83 -4.77
N VAL A 177 -5.33 5.56 -5.14
CA VAL A 177 -4.24 4.98 -5.97
C VAL A 177 -4.16 5.68 -7.32
N THR A 178 -5.28 5.82 -8.04
CA THR A 178 -5.31 6.49 -9.36
C THR A 178 -4.84 7.94 -9.28
N MET A 179 -5.36 8.73 -8.34
CA MET A 179 -4.93 10.13 -8.15
C MET A 179 -3.43 10.25 -7.89
N ARG A 180 -2.83 9.28 -7.21
CA ARG A 180 -1.39 9.25 -6.94
C ARG A 180 -0.57 8.87 -8.16
N ILE A 181 -1.00 7.85 -8.89
CA ILE A 181 -0.39 7.50 -10.18
C ILE A 181 -0.42 8.71 -11.09
N ASP A 182 -1.59 9.35 -11.27
CA ASP A 182 -1.80 10.51 -12.13
C ASP A 182 -0.90 11.70 -11.76
N ARG A 183 -0.62 11.88 -10.46
CA ARG A 183 0.29 12.93 -9.97
C ARG A 183 1.76 12.66 -10.32
N PHE A 184 2.15 11.40 -10.45
CA PHE A 184 3.48 11.05 -10.96
C PHE A 184 3.53 11.19 -12.48
N HIS A 185 2.53 10.67 -13.17
CA HIS A 185 2.35 10.71 -14.63
C HIS A 185 0.94 10.16 -14.99
N SER A 186 0.43 10.37 -16.21
CA SER A 186 -0.86 9.82 -16.66
C SER A 186 -1.00 8.28 -16.63
N PHE A 187 0.10 7.57 -16.36
CA PHE A 187 0.19 6.11 -16.17
C PHE A 187 1.46 5.81 -15.38
N TRP A 188 1.57 4.60 -14.79
CA TRP A 188 2.80 4.24 -14.09
C TRP A 188 3.95 4.01 -15.07
N ARG A 189 4.93 4.92 -15.10
CA ARG A 189 6.17 4.72 -15.86
C ARG A 189 7.13 3.84 -15.06
N GLY A 190 7.30 2.61 -15.49
CA GLY A 190 8.19 1.64 -14.87
C GLY A 190 7.71 0.21 -15.07
N SER A 191 8.45 -0.76 -14.53
CA SER A 191 8.09 -2.16 -14.62
C SER A 191 6.93 -2.51 -13.67
N GLN A 192 6.24 -3.63 -13.95
CA GLN A 192 5.27 -4.19 -13.01
C GLN A 192 5.87 -4.44 -11.61
N SER A 193 7.16 -4.83 -11.53
CA SER A 193 7.86 -5.00 -10.26
C SER A 193 7.99 -3.69 -9.49
N SER A 194 8.32 -2.58 -10.17
CA SER A 194 8.38 -1.26 -9.53
C SER A 194 7.01 -0.79 -9.02
N ALA A 195 5.94 -1.05 -9.77
CA ALA A 195 4.58 -0.75 -9.32
C ALA A 195 4.18 -1.58 -8.10
N LYS A 196 4.59 -2.86 -8.04
CA LYS A 196 4.36 -3.71 -6.87
C LYS A 196 5.11 -3.21 -5.64
N GLN A 197 6.37 -2.79 -5.78
CA GLN A 197 7.14 -2.17 -4.68
C GLN A 197 6.43 -0.90 -4.20
N TRP A 198 6.06 0.01 -5.11
CA TRP A 198 5.31 1.21 -4.72
C TRP A 198 3.99 0.88 -4.01
N LEU A 199 3.21 -0.09 -4.51
CA LEU A 199 1.95 -0.50 -3.86
C LEU A 199 2.18 -1.10 -2.47
N ARG A 200 3.27 -1.86 -2.26
CA ARG A 200 3.67 -2.35 -0.94
C ARG A 200 3.96 -1.19 0.00
N ARG A 201 4.76 -0.22 -0.44
CA ARG A 201 5.05 0.96 0.37
C ARG A 201 3.80 1.78 0.68
N PHE A 202 2.94 1.95 -0.33
CA PHE A 202 1.67 2.64 -0.18
C PHE A 202 0.72 1.93 0.80
N ARG A 203 0.66 0.60 0.77
CA ARG A 203 -0.09 -0.20 1.75
C ARG A 203 0.42 0.01 3.17
N HIS A 204 1.74 0.01 3.37
CA HIS A 204 2.32 0.26 4.68
C HIS A 204 1.96 1.67 5.19
N HIS A 205 2.17 2.70 4.35
CA HIS A 205 1.77 4.07 4.68
C HIS A 205 0.27 4.17 5.02
N TYR A 206 -0.59 3.52 4.24
CA TYR A 206 -2.03 3.50 4.47
C TYR A 206 -2.40 2.85 5.82
N ASN A 207 -1.75 1.74 6.17
CA ASN A 207 -2.07 0.97 7.36
C ASN A 207 -1.45 1.54 8.65
N HIS A 208 -0.27 2.16 8.59
CA HIS A 208 0.52 2.52 9.77
C HIS A 208 0.79 4.01 9.95
N GLU A 209 0.71 4.82 8.88
CA GLU A 209 1.19 6.22 8.93
C GLU A 209 0.11 7.25 8.61
N ARG A 210 -0.96 6.83 7.94
CA ARG A 210 -2.02 7.70 7.46
C ARG A 210 -3.22 7.66 8.42
N PRO A 211 -3.55 8.78 9.08
CA PRO A 211 -4.78 8.91 9.85
C PRO A 211 -6.00 8.59 9.01
N ASN A 212 -6.92 7.80 9.56
CA ASN A 212 -8.16 7.43 8.88
C ASN A 212 -9.36 8.12 9.55
N GLN A 213 -10.07 8.95 8.80
CA GLN A 213 -11.23 9.68 9.31
C GLN A 213 -12.35 8.73 9.80
N ALA A 214 -12.50 7.55 9.19
CA ALA A 214 -13.49 6.57 9.61
C ALA A 214 -13.12 5.84 10.92
N LEU A 215 -11.89 6.05 11.42
CA LEU A 215 -11.34 5.42 12.62
C LEU A 215 -10.96 6.46 13.68
N ASP A 216 -11.60 7.63 13.64
CA ASP A 216 -11.35 8.76 14.56
C ASP A 216 -9.89 9.25 14.55
N GLY A 217 -9.26 9.21 13.37
CA GLY A 217 -7.87 9.65 13.18
C GLY A 217 -6.83 8.58 13.48
N ARG A 218 -7.21 7.42 14.03
CA ARG A 218 -6.33 6.26 14.17
C ARG A 218 -6.02 5.63 12.81
N THR A 219 -4.90 4.94 12.76
CA THR A 219 -4.51 4.12 11.61
C THR A 219 -5.15 2.74 11.72
N PRO A 220 -5.35 2.03 10.59
CA PRO A 220 -5.88 0.66 10.62
C PRO A 220 -5.07 -0.29 11.52
N ALA A 221 -3.74 -0.15 11.56
CA ALA A 221 -2.88 -0.98 12.40
C ALA A 221 -3.13 -0.74 13.91
N GLU A 222 -3.31 0.52 14.32
CA GLU A 222 -3.63 0.86 15.72
C GLU A 222 -4.98 0.28 16.16
N VAL A 223 -5.94 0.12 15.24
CA VAL A 223 -7.25 -0.46 15.57
C VAL A 223 -7.18 -1.97 15.83
N ILE A 224 -6.26 -2.68 15.16
CA ILE A 224 -6.11 -4.14 15.31
C ILE A 224 -5.26 -4.50 16.53
N GLN A 225 -4.35 -3.62 16.96
CA GLN A 225 -3.49 -3.84 18.12
C GLN A 225 -4.15 -3.55 19.48
N ASN A 226 -5.35 -2.95 19.48
CA ASN A 226 -6.11 -2.59 20.68
C ASN A 226 -7.31 -3.53 20.88
#